data_AF-A0A1G0KXJ4-F1
#
_entry.id   AF-A0A1G0KXJ4-F1
#
_cell.length_a   1.000
_cell.length_b   1.000
_cell.length_c   1.000
_cell.angle_alpha   90.00
_cell.angle_beta   90.00
_cell.angle_gamma   90.00
#
_symmetry.space_group_name_H-M   'P 1'
#
loop_
_entity.id
_entity.type
_entity.pdbx_description
1 polymer ?
#
loop_
_entity_poly.entity_id
_entity_poly.type
_entity_poly.pdbx_seq_one_letter_code
_entity_poly.pdbx_strand_id
1 'polypeptide(L)'
;MNKNLLLSDEAEIDTKPELEIYADDVQCSHGATIGQLDETALFYLQSRGIELLEAQNLLKQAFVFEIIDRMPLEALRNDLSMLQSPFFKEHKT
;
A
#
# COMPACT_ATOMS: atom_id res chain seq x y z
N MET A 1 -9.68 -7.83 2.95
CA MET A 1 -9.69 -6.35 2.86
C MET A 1 -8.74 -5.96 1.74
N ASN A 2 -9.23 -5.26 0.73
CA ASN A 2 -8.43 -4.82 -0.42
C ASN A 2 -7.95 -3.39 -0.14
N LYS A 3 -6.63 -3.18 -0.05
CA LYS A 3 -6.03 -1.88 0.24
C LYS A 3 -5.45 -1.33 -1.07
N ASN A 4 -5.86 -0.12 -1.43
CA ASN A 4 -5.43 0.55 -2.66
C ASN A 4 -4.76 1.89 -2.29
N LEU A 5 -3.59 2.15 -2.87
CA LEU A 5 -2.85 3.39 -2.70
C LEU A 5 -2.70 4.08 -4.05
N LEU A 6 -3.35 5.24 -4.21
CA LEU A 6 -3.22 6.08 -5.40
C LEU A 6 -1.97 6.95 -5.28
N LEU A 7 -1.12 6.95 -6.31
CA LEU A 7 0.21 7.58 -6.30
C LEU A 7 0.27 8.90 -7.08
N SER A 8 -0.82 9.28 -7.77
CA SER A 8 -0.97 10.54 -8.50
C SER A 8 -2.45 10.93 -8.56
N ASP A 9 -2.71 12.20 -8.86
CA ASP A 9 -4.08 12.73 -9.00
C ASP A 9 -4.81 12.19 -10.24
N GLU A 10 -4.07 11.67 -11.21
CA GLU A 10 -4.61 11.00 -12.42
C GLU A 10 -4.80 9.49 -12.23
N ALA A 11 -4.42 8.93 -11.07
CA ALA A 11 -4.51 7.51 -10.83
C ALA A 11 -5.97 7.08 -10.57
N GLU A 12 -6.44 6.11 -11.33
CA GLU A 12 -7.77 5.52 -11.19
C GLU A 12 -7.67 4.07 -10.69
N ILE A 13 -8.61 3.65 -9.85
CA ILE A 13 -8.71 2.26 -9.39
C ILE A 13 -10.16 1.77 -9.39
N ASP A 14 -10.40 0.69 -10.13
CA ASP A 14 -11.66 -0.04 -10.11
C ASP A 14 -11.53 -1.25 -9.18
N THR A 15 -12.26 -1.25 -8.07
CA THR A 15 -12.37 -2.41 -7.17
C THR A 15 -13.82 -2.85 -7.07
N LYS A 16 -14.11 -4.06 -7.57
CA LYS A 16 -15.44 -4.69 -7.50
C LYS A 16 -15.40 -5.93 -6.59
N PRO A 17 -15.61 -5.79 -5.28
CA PRO A 17 -15.71 -6.94 -4.40
C PRO A 17 -17.08 -7.59 -4.55
N GLU A 18 -17.14 -8.81 -5.04
CA GLU A 18 -18.38 -9.60 -5.18
C GLU A 18 -18.37 -10.78 -4.21
N LEU A 19 -19.53 -11.04 -3.61
CA LEU A 19 -19.80 -12.16 -2.72
C LEU A 19 -21.18 -12.72 -3.08
N GLU A 20 -21.24 -13.96 -3.54
CA GLU A 20 -22.50 -14.72 -3.60
C GLU A 20 -22.54 -15.67 -2.40
N ILE A 21 -23.47 -15.42 -1.47
CA ILE A 21 -23.63 -16.18 -0.24
C ILE A 21 -25.02 -16.82 -0.25
N TYR A 22 -25.08 -18.15 -0.16
CA TYR A 22 -26.32 -18.94 -0.14
C TYR A 22 -26.56 -19.63 1.22
N ALA A 23 -26.09 -19.04 2.33
CA ALA A 23 -26.20 -19.61 3.67
C ALA A 23 -26.74 -18.57 4.68
N ASP A 24 -27.64 -19.01 5.57
CA ASP A 24 -28.42 -18.13 6.46
C ASP A 24 -27.66 -17.62 7.70
N ASP A 25 -26.41 -18.06 7.94
CA ASP A 25 -25.68 -17.69 9.16
C ASP A 25 -24.17 -17.52 8.94
N VAL A 26 -23.77 -16.47 8.20
CA VAL A 26 -22.37 -16.11 8.00
C VAL A 26 -22.12 -14.61 8.22
N GLN A 27 -21.10 -14.29 9.03
CA GLN A 27 -20.50 -12.95 9.09
C GLN A 27 -19.37 -12.87 8.06
N CYS A 28 -19.61 -12.17 6.95
CA CYS A 28 -18.58 -11.86 5.97
C CYS A 28 -18.31 -10.36 5.93
N SER A 29 -17.06 -9.96 6.19
CA SER A 29 -16.59 -8.58 6.03
C SER A 29 -15.78 -8.45 4.75
N HIS A 30 -16.26 -7.66 3.78
CA HIS A 30 -15.44 -7.15 2.67
C HIS A 30 -15.32 -5.64 2.82
N GLY A 31 -14.10 -5.17 3.04
CA GLY A 31 -13.76 -3.76 3.01
C GLY A 31 -12.74 -3.52 1.90
N ALA A 32 -13.04 -2.60 1.00
CA ALA A 32 -12.06 -1.96 0.14
C ALA A 32 -11.75 -0.60 0.77
N THR A 33 -10.49 -0.32 1.08
CA THR A 33 -10.06 1.01 1.52
C THR A 33 -9.27 1.64 0.40
N ILE A 34 -9.81 2.73 -0.13
CA ILE A 34 -9.16 3.61 -1.10
C ILE A 34 -8.55 4.74 -0.27
N GLY A 35 -7.23 4.91 -0.32
CA GLY A 35 -6.54 5.98 0.39
C GLY A 35 -5.48 6.63 -0.48
N GLN A 36 -5.38 7.95 -0.40
CA GLN A 36 -4.14 8.66 -0.67
C GLN A 36 -3.14 8.39 0.48
N LEU A 37 -1.91 8.86 0.36
CA LEU A 37 -0.94 8.78 1.46
C LEU A 37 -1.53 9.42 2.73
N ASP A 38 -1.32 8.79 3.89
CA ASP A 38 -1.78 9.31 5.18
C ASP A 38 -1.12 10.68 5.44
N GLU A 39 -1.91 11.75 5.31
CA GLU A 39 -1.45 13.13 5.48
C GLU A 39 -0.91 13.39 6.89
N THR A 40 -1.42 12.70 7.90
CA THR A 40 -0.94 12.82 9.29
C THR A 40 0.44 12.19 9.42
N ALA A 41 0.64 11.00 8.85
CA ALA A 41 1.94 10.35 8.81
C ALA A 41 2.95 11.17 7.98
N LEU A 42 2.50 11.72 6.85
CA LEU A 42 3.31 12.57 5.98
C LEU A 42 3.74 13.86 6.68
N PHE A 43 2.81 14.54 7.35
CA PHE A 43 3.08 15.73 8.16
C PHE A 43 4.04 15.41 9.30
N TYR A 44 3.84 14.26 9.98
CA TYR A 44 4.72 13.83 11.06
C TYR A 44 6.16 13.62 10.57
N LEU A 45 6.36 12.93 9.44
CA LEU A 45 7.68 12.72 8.84
C LEU A 45 8.34 14.06 8.46
N GLN A 46 7.59 14.97 7.82
CA GLN A 46 8.08 16.30 7.47
C GLN A 46 8.44 17.14 8.71
N SER A 47 7.66 17.05 9.80
CA SER A 47 7.96 17.74 11.06
C SER A 47 9.28 17.27 11.71
N ARG A 48 9.79 16.10 11.30
CA ARG A 48 11.08 15.54 11.72
C ARG A 48 12.22 15.89 10.77
N GLY A 49 11.97 16.74 9.77
CA GLY A 49 12.97 17.20 8.80
C GLY A 49 13.17 16.26 7.61
N ILE A 50 12.25 15.31 7.39
CA ILE A 50 12.29 14.46 6.20
C ILE A 50 11.64 15.21 5.04
N GLU A 51 12.34 15.32 3.92
CA GLU A 51 11.83 15.99 2.72
C GLU A 51 10.52 15.35 2.24
N LEU A 52 9.61 16.15 1.69
CA LEU A 52 8.28 15.69 1.25
C LEU A 52 8.36 14.44 0.37
N LEU A 53 9.24 14.47 -0.63
CA LEU A 53 9.42 13.35 -1.57
C LEU A 53 9.94 12.09 -0.87
N GLU A 54 10.84 12.25 0.10
CA GLU A 54 11.38 11.13 0.87
C GLU A 54 10.34 10.55 1.82
N ALA A 55 9.54 11.42 2.47
CA ALA A 55 8.43 11.01 3.32
C ALA A 55 7.35 10.24 2.53
N GLN A 56 6.98 10.73 1.34
CA GLN A 56 6.07 10.02 0.44
C GLN A 56 6.61 8.65 0.04
N ASN A 57 7.89 8.58 -0.35
CA ASN A 57 8.53 7.31 -0.71
C ASN A 57 8.60 6.32 0.44
N LEU A 58 8.85 6.80 1.66
CA LEU A 58 8.88 5.97 2.85
C LEU A 58 7.51 5.36 3.15
N LEU A 59 6.44 6.15 3.01
CA LEU A 59 5.07 5.66 3.18
C LEU A 59 4.66 4.68 2.07
N LYS A 60 5.03 4.94 0.80
CA LYS A 60 4.81 4.00 -0.32
C LYS A 60 5.52 2.66 -0.08
N GLN A 61 6.76 2.70 0.37
CA GLN A 61 7.54 1.49 0.70
C GLN A 61 6.92 0.73 1.88
N ALA A 62 6.51 1.44 2.94
CA ALA A 62 5.87 0.81 4.10
C ALA A 62 4.59 0.05 3.70
N PHE A 63 3.80 0.61 2.78
CA PHE A 63 2.61 -0.03 2.25
C PHE A 63 2.91 -1.37 1.54
N VAL A 64 3.89 -1.37 0.64
CA VAL A 64 4.30 -2.60 -0.09
C VAL A 64 4.97 -3.60 0.84
N PHE A 65 5.77 -3.13 1.79
CA PHE A 65 6.47 -3.97 2.75
C PHE A 65 5.50 -4.78 3.62
N GLU A 66 4.33 -4.24 3.99
CA GLU A 66 3.27 -4.98 4.72
C GLU A 66 2.85 -6.27 3.98
N ILE A 67 2.91 -6.26 2.64
CA ILE A 67 2.55 -7.41 1.80
C ILE A 67 3.73 -8.38 1.70
N ILE A 68 4.93 -7.86 1.42
CA ILE A 68 6.16 -8.65 1.26
C ILE A 68 6.51 -9.40 2.56
N ASP A 69 6.37 -8.74 3.72
CA ASP A 69 6.76 -9.33 5.00
C ASP A 69 5.89 -10.53 5.42
N ARG A 70 4.67 -10.63 4.89
CA ARG A 70 3.77 -11.78 5.13
C ARG A 70 4.15 -13.03 4.33
N MET A 71 5.12 -12.93 3.43
CA MET A 71 5.48 -14.05 2.56
C MET A 71 6.23 -15.14 3.34
N PRO A 72 5.79 -16.41 3.26
CA PRO A 72 6.38 -17.49 4.04
C PRO A 72 7.77 -17.92 3.54
N LEU A 73 8.08 -17.67 2.27
CA LEU A 73 9.36 -18.04 1.66
C LEU A 73 10.37 -16.88 1.79
N GLU A 74 11.36 -17.05 2.66
CA GLU A 74 12.37 -16.01 2.95
C GLU A 74 13.17 -15.59 1.71
N ALA A 75 13.54 -16.53 0.83
CA ALA A 75 14.28 -16.22 -0.39
C ALA A 75 13.52 -15.20 -1.27
N LEU A 76 12.23 -15.45 -1.48
CA LEU A 76 11.37 -14.58 -2.28
C LEU A 76 11.08 -13.25 -1.59
N ARG A 77 10.96 -13.24 -0.25
CA ARG A 77 10.85 -12.00 0.54
C ARG A 77 12.07 -11.11 0.34
N ASN A 78 13.27 -11.70 0.39
CA ASN A 78 14.52 -10.97 0.23
C ASN A 78 14.67 -10.39 -1.19
N ASP A 79 14.38 -11.20 -2.21
CA ASP A 79 14.45 -10.76 -3.60
C ASP A 79 13.49 -9.59 -3.89
N LEU A 80 12.23 -9.70 -3.43
CA LEU A 80 11.23 -8.63 -3.61
C LEU A 80 11.54 -7.38 -2.80
N SER A 81 12.11 -7.54 -1.59
CA SER A 81 12.56 -6.42 -0.77
C SER A 81 13.71 -5.64 -1.43
N MET A 82 14.56 -6.31 -2.20
CA MET A 82 15.61 -5.65 -2.99
C MET A 82 15.05 -4.94 -4.22
N LEU A 83 14.02 -5.50 -4.88
CA LEU A 83 13.42 -4.94 -6.09
C LEU A 83 12.54 -3.70 -5.86
N GLN A 84 11.88 -3.59 -4.70
CA GLN A 84 10.98 -2.44 -4.43
C GLN A 84 11.71 -1.08 -4.33
N SER A 85 12.95 -1.06 -3.85
CA SER A 85 13.72 0.18 -3.64
C SER A 85 14.03 0.94 -4.94
N PRO A 86 14.54 0.33 -6.01
CA PRO A 86 14.75 1.01 -7.29
C PRO A 86 13.45 1.41 -7.98
N PHE A 87 12.38 0.62 -7.87
CA PHE A 87 11.08 0.90 -8.51
C PHE A 87 10.52 2.29 -8.12
N PHE A 88 10.53 2.62 -6.83
CA PHE A 88 10.05 3.92 -6.34
C PHE A 88 11.04 5.08 -6.59
N LYS A 89 12.30 4.80 -6.91
CA LYS A 89 13.28 5.83 -7.29
C LYS A 89 13.18 6.22 -8.76
N GLU A 90 12.86 5.27 -9.64
CA GLU A 90 12.72 5.49 -11.09
C GLU A 90 11.38 6.09 -11.48
N HIS A 91 10.30 5.79 -10.74
CA HIS A 91 8.96 6.32 -11.02
C HIS A 91 8.62 7.43 -10.03
N LYS A 92 9.19 8.61 -10.28
CA LYS A 92 8.81 9.89 -9.64
C LYS A 92 7.46 10.33 -10.20
N THR A 93 6.37 9.90 -9.57
CA THR A 93 5.07 10.60 -9.70
C THR A 93 5.01 11.77 -8.75
#